data_AF-A0A9D6Q725-F1
#
_entry.id   AF-A0A9D6Q725-F1
#
_cell.length_a   1.000
_cell.length_b   1.000
_cell.length_c   1.000
_cell.angle_alpha   90.00
_cell.angle_beta   90.00
_cell.angle_gamma   90.00
#
_symmetry.space_group_name_H-M   'P 1'
#
loop_
_entity.id
_entity.type
_entity.pdbx_description
1 polymer ?
#
loop_
_entity_poly.entity_id
_entity_poly.type
_entity_poly.pdbx_seq_one_letter_code
_entity_poly.pdbx_strand_id
1 'polypeptide(L)'
;MTGKDALLAAFDRLFERAAVKLHVECTPEEQADAKRHFAERFSAALEIAGHVPVPELPPEVMSTMEHAIDELSPAQLVGYLAAIPLAQQTQDMLRTIAYRAAEQRLVEHFVNQADDKYGGN
;
A
#
# COMPACT_ATOMS: atom_id res chain seq x y z
N MET A 1 -10.32 -6.51 18.74
CA MET A 1 -10.15 -6.39 17.28
C MET A 1 -8.73 -5.95 17.00
N THR A 2 -8.06 -6.49 15.98
CA THR A 2 -6.71 -6.00 15.61
C THR A 2 -6.81 -4.75 14.75
N GLY A 3 -5.74 -3.96 14.65
CA GLY A 3 -5.71 -2.82 13.73
C GLY A 3 -5.95 -3.22 12.27
N LYS A 4 -5.50 -4.43 11.88
CA LYS A 4 -5.78 -5.01 10.57
C LYS A 4 -7.28 -5.17 10.33
N ASP A 5 -8.00 -5.76 11.27
CA ASP A 5 -9.45 -5.97 11.14
C ASP A 5 -10.20 -4.63 11.04
N ALA A 6 -9.78 -3.63 11.83
CA ALA A 6 -10.35 -2.28 11.80
C ALA A 6 -10.17 -1.62 10.42
N LEU A 7 -8.98 -1.74 9.82
CA LEU A 7 -8.68 -1.19 8.49
C LEU A 7 -9.45 -1.91 7.39
N LEU A 8 -9.61 -3.24 7.49
CA LEU A 8 -10.38 -4.02 6.53
C LEU A 8 -11.89 -3.71 6.61
N ALA A 9 -12.42 -3.43 7.80
CA ALA A 9 -13.81 -2.97 7.96
C ALA A 9 -14.00 -1.54 7.43
N ALA A 10 -13.04 -0.65 7.67
CA ALA A 10 -13.07 0.71 7.11
C ALA A 10 -13.02 0.69 5.57
N PHE A 11 -12.23 -0.22 4.99
CA PHE A 11 -12.18 -0.41 3.54
C PHE A 11 -13.58 -0.70 2.97
N ASP A 12 -14.35 -1.63 3.56
CA ASP A 12 -15.68 -1.98 3.06
C ASP A 12 -16.61 -0.77 2.99
N ARG A 13 -16.62 0.04 4.07
CA ARG A 13 -17.45 1.25 4.15
C ARG A 13 -17.05 2.30 3.12
N LEU A 14 -15.75 2.55 2.97
CA LEU A 14 -15.24 3.52 1.99
C LEU A 14 -15.46 3.04 0.56
N PHE A 15 -15.34 1.74 0.32
CA PHE A 15 -15.63 1.13 -0.98
C PHE A 15 -17.09 1.34 -1.36
N GLU A 16 -18.02 1.02 -0.46
CA GLU A 16 -19.45 1.23 -0.68
C GLU A 16 -19.76 2.70 -0.94
N ARG A 17 -19.19 3.61 -0.15
CA ARG A 17 -19.36 5.06 -0.36
C ARG A 17 -18.85 5.52 -1.72
N ALA A 18 -17.68 5.04 -2.14
CA ALA A 18 -17.11 5.35 -3.44
C ALA A 18 -17.94 4.77 -4.59
N ALA A 19 -18.41 3.53 -4.47
CA ALA A 19 -19.26 2.88 -5.47
C ALA A 19 -20.56 3.66 -5.68
N VAL A 20 -21.21 4.11 -4.60
CA VAL A 20 -22.40 4.96 -4.65
C VAL A 20 -22.11 6.28 -5.37
N LYS A 21 -21.03 6.98 -5.03
CA LYS A 21 -20.65 8.25 -5.66
C LYS A 21 -20.37 8.08 -7.16
N LEU A 22 -19.75 6.97 -7.55
CA LEU A 22 -19.39 6.68 -8.94
C LEU A 22 -20.54 6.05 -9.74
N HIS A 23 -21.67 5.75 -9.10
CA HIS A 23 -22.78 5.00 -9.69
C HIS A 23 -22.32 3.66 -10.29
N VAL A 24 -21.42 2.96 -9.59
CA VAL A 24 -20.93 1.64 -9.99
C VAL A 24 -21.67 0.58 -9.17
N GLU A 25 -22.30 -0.34 -9.87
CA GLU A 25 -22.85 -1.54 -9.26
C GLU A 25 -21.72 -2.57 -9.11
N CYS A 26 -21.45 -3.00 -7.87
CA CYS A 26 -20.53 -4.09 -7.59
C CYS A 26 -21.27 -5.23 -6.93
N THR A 27 -21.03 -6.43 -7.44
CA THR A 27 -21.45 -7.67 -6.77
C THR A 27 -20.65 -7.88 -5.48
N PRO A 28 -21.18 -8.67 -4.52
CA PRO A 28 -20.43 -9.03 -3.32
C PRO A 28 -19.09 -9.71 -3.61
N GLU A 29 -19.01 -10.46 -4.71
CA GLU A 29 -17.78 -11.14 -5.17
C GLU A 29 -16.73 -10.12 -5.64
N GLU A 30 -17.13 -9.13 -6.45
CA GLU A 30 -16.23 -8.05 -6.89
C GLU A 30 -15.74 -7.19 -5.73
N GLN A 31 -16.60 -6.92 -4.73
CA GLN A 31 -16.20 -6.21 -3.52
C GLN A 31 -15.19 -7.02 -2.70
N ALA A 32 -15.42 -8.33 -2.54
CA ALA A 32 -14.50 -9.22 -1.83
C ALA A 32 -13.14 -9.30 -2.55
N ASP A 33 -13.15 -9.34 -3.89
CA ASP A 33 -11.95 -9.32 -4.71
C ASP A 33 -11.19 -7.99 -4.59
N ALA A 34 -11.89 -6.85 -4.60
CA ALA A 34 -11.29 -5.54 -4.36
C ALA A 34 -10.64 -5.46 -2.97
N LYS A 35 -11.31 -5.99 -1.94
CA LYS A 35 -10.77 -6.08 -0.59
C LYS A 35 -9.53 -6.98 -0.50
N ARG A 36 -9.54 -8.11 -1.22
CA ARG A 36 -8.37 -9.00 -1.32
C ARG A 36 -7.19 -8.28 -1.95
N HIS A 37 -7.40 -7.58 -3.06
CA HIS A 37 -6.34 -6.78 -3.71
C HIS A 37 -5.81 -5.68 -2.80
N PHE A 38 -6.67 -5.01 -2.03
CA PHE A 38 -6.25 -4.05 -1.01
C PHE A 38 -5.37 -4.73 0.06
N ALA A 39 -5.81 -5.88 0.60
CA ALA A 39 -5.09 -6.59 1.64
C ALA A 39 -3.72 -7.09 1.16
N GLU A 40 -3.63 -7.60 -0.06
CA GLU A 40 -2.36 -8.01 -0.69
C GLU A 40 -1.45 -6.82 -0.89
N ARG A 41 -1.99 -5.71 -1.43
CA ARG A 41 -1.25 -4.49 -1.72
C ARG A 41 -0.62 -3.86 -0.48
N PHE A 42 -1.37 -3.83 0.62
CA PHE A 42 -0.95 -3.23 1.87
C PHE A 42 -0.54 -4.27 2.91
N SER A 43 -0.20 -5.49 2.48
CA SER A 43 0.16 -6.62 3.34
C SER A 43 1.16 -6.25 4.43
N ALA A 44 2.29 -5.62 4.07
CA ALA A 44 3.30 -5.19 5.04
C ALA A 44 2.76 -4.20 6.09
N ALA A 45 1.92 -3.24 5.69
CA ALA A 45 1.31 -2.29 6.62
C ALA A 45 0.24 -2.96 7.51
N LEU A 46 -0.54 -3.88 6.94
CA LEU A 46 -1.56 -4.64 7.65
C LEU A 46 -0.96 -5.66 8.62
N GLU A 47 0.20 -6.24 8.31
CA GLU A 47 0.95 -7.09 9.22
C GLU A 47 1.35 -6.31 10.47
N ILE A 48 1.95 -5.12 10.30
CA ILE A 48 2.30 -4.24 11.41
C ILE A 48 1.05 -3.85 12.21
N ALA A 49 -0.03 -3.45 11.54
CA ALA A 49 -1.29 -3.09 12.19
C ALA A 49 -1.95 -4.27 12.91
N GLY A 50 -1.72 -5.51 12.45
CA GLY A 50 -2.23 -6.73 13.07
C GLY A 50 -1.64 -7.01 14.45
N HIS A 51 -0.44 -6.49 14.74
CA HIS A 51 0.21 -6.61 16.05
C HIS A 51 -0.24 -5.54 17.06
N VAL A 52 -0.99 -4.53 16.62
CA VAL A 52 -1.46 -3.44 17.48
C VAL A 52 -2.92 -3.71 17.85
N PRO A 53 -3.25 -3.84 19.15
CA PRO A 53 -4.64 -3.79 19.57
C PRO A 53 -5.12 -2.35 19.41
N VAL A 54 -6.10 -2.15 18.54
CA VAL A 54 -6.69 -0.83 18.29
C VAL A 54 -8.16 -0.89 18.70
N PRO A 55 -8.69 0.13 19.38
CA PRO A 55 -10.14 0.29 19.48
C PRO A 55 -10.75 0.42 18.08
N GLU A 56 -12.07 0.24 17.98
CA GLU A 56 -12.77 0.57 16.74
C GLU A 56 -12.42 1.98 16.28
N LEU A 57 -12.31 2.16 14.95
CA LEU A 57 -12.10 3.48 14.38
C LEU A 57 -13.22 4.40 14.85
N PRO A 58 -12.90 5.55 15.47
CA PRO A 58 -13.91 6.43 15.99
C PRO A 58 -14.89 6.86 14.87
N PRO A 59 -16.21 6.86 15.12
CA PRO A 59 -17.21 7.15 14.09
C PRO A 59 -16.99 8.50 13.39
N GLU A 60 -16.48 9.50 14.10
CA GLU A 60 -16.15 10.81 13.55
C GLU A 60 -15.00 10.76 12.54
N VAL A 61 -13.98 9.92 12.79
CA VAL A 61 -12.86 9.72 11.87
C VAL A 61 -13.36 9.02 10.60
N MET A 62 -14.21 8.02 10.76
CA MET A 62 -14.84 7.32 9.64
C MET A 62 -15.71 8.25 8.79
N SER A 63 -16.58 9.04 9.44
CA SER A 63 -17.42 10.03 8.77
C SER A 63 -16.61 11.09 8.02
N THR A 64 -15.48 11.51 8.59
CA THR A 64 -14.55 12.45 7.92
C THR A 64 -14.01 11.85 6.62
N MET A 65 -13.61 10.58 6.62
CA MET A 65 -13.11 9.91 5.42
C MET A 65 -14.22 9.69 4.37
N GLU A 66 -15.44 9.35 4.79
CA GLU A 66 -16.58 9.23 3.89
C GLU A 66 -16.93 10.58 3.23
N HIS A 67 -16.89 11.66 4.00
CA HIS A 67 -17.13 13.00 3.47
C HIS A 67 -16.04 13.44 2.49
N ALA A 68 -14.78 13.11 2.76
CA ALA A 68 -13.68 13.38 1.84
C ALA A 68 -13.90 12.70 0.47
N ILE A 69 -14.50 11.50 0.43
CA ILE A 69 -14.91 10.85 -0.83
C ILE A 69 -16.00 11.66 -1.53
N ASP A 70 -17.03 12.10 -0.80
CA ASP A 70 -18.14 12.87 -1.34
C ASP A 70 -17.68 14.18 -1.99
N GLU A 71 -16.70 14.85 -1.42
CA GLU A 71 -16.18 16.13 -1.90
C GLU A 71 -15.25 16.01 -3.12
N LEU A 72 -14.83 14.81 -3.51
CA LEU A 72 -13.94 14.66 -4.67
C LEU A 72 -14.62 15.12 -5.96
N SER A 73 -13.98 16.06 -6.63
CA SER A 73 -14.33 16.43 -8.01
C SER A 73 -13.98 15.29 -8.98
N PRO A 74 -14.63 15.22 -10.16
CA PRO A 74 -14.28 14.24 -11.19
C PRO A 74 -12.79 14.28 -11.60
N ALA A 75 -12.20 15.48 -11.67
CA ALA A 75 -10.79 15.63 -12.01
C ALA A 75 -9.87 15.01 -10.93
N GLN A 76 -10.21 15.17 -9.65
CA GLN A 76 -9.45 14.56 -8.55
C GLN A 76 -9.58 13.03 -8.56
N LEU A 77 -10.78 12.50 -8.81
CA LEU A 77 -10.98 11.05 -8.95
C LEU A 77 -10.12 10.46 -10.05
N VAL A 78 -10.13 11.06 -11.24
CA VAL A 78 -9.27 10.64 -12.36
C VAL A 78 -7.79 10.77 -11.98
N GLY A 79 -7.41 11.85 -11.29
CA GLY A 79 -6.07 12.06 -10.76
C GLY A 79 -5.61 10.92 -9.84
N TYR A 80 -6.46 10.49 -8.89
CA TYR A 80 -6.15 9.37 -8.01
C TYR A 80 -6.05 8.04 -8.75
N LEU A 81 -6.98 7.77 -9.67
CA LEU A 81 -6.96 6.55 -10.49
C LEU A 81 -5.67 6.45 -11.33
N ALA A 82 -5.17 7.58 -11.85
CA ALA A 82 -3.92 7.62 -12.60
C ALA A 82 -2.67 7.56 -11.70
N ALA A 83 -2.71 8.21 -10.53
CA ALA A 83 -1.57 8.30 -9.62
C ALA A 83 -1.23 6.95 -8.96
N ILE A 84 -2.25 6.14 -8.63
CA ILE A 84 -2.05 4.85 -7.96
C ILE A 84 -1.12 3.91 -8.76
N PRO A 85 -1.40 3.55 -10.02
CA PRO A 85 -0.51 2.65 -10.78
C PRO A 85 0.88 3.26 -11.01
N LEU A 86 0.98 4.58 -11.18
CA LEU A 86 2.26 5.26 -11.33
C LEU A 86 3.12 5.18 -10.07
N ALA A 87 2.53 5.44 -8.90
CA ALA A 87 3.21 5.33 -7.62
C ALA A 87 3.69 3.90 -7.38
N GLN A 88 2.87 2.91 -7.75
CA GLN A 88 3.20 1.49 -7.64
C GLN A 88 4.41 1.13 -8.51
N GLN A 89 4.35 1.47 -9.80
CA GLN A 89 5.45 1.22 -10.72
C GLN A 89 6.74 1.89 -10.24
N THR A 90 6.63 3.10 -9.71
CA THR A 90 7.78 3.84 -9.15
C THR A 90 8.38 3.11 -7.94
N GLN A 91 7.55 2.61 -7.02
CA GLN A 91 8.04 1.85 -5.86
C GLN A 91 8.74 0.55 -6.28
N ASP A 92 8.21 -0.17 -7.27
CA ASP A 92 8.83 -1.41 -7.77
C ASP A 92 10.16 -1.14 -8.49
N MET A 93 10.23 -0.05 -9.26
CA MET A 93 11.48 0.40 -9.87
C MET A 93 12.52 0.77 -8.81
N LEU A 94 12.16 1.56 -7.81
CA LEU A 94 13.07 1.95 -6.73
C LEU A 94 13.57 0.74 -5.93
N ARG A 95 12.68 -0.23 -5.64
CA ARG A 95 13.06 -1.50 -4.99
C ARG A 95 14.08 -2.25 -5.82
N THR A 96 13.88 -2.35 -7.13
CA THR A 96 14.81 -3.02 -8.05
C THR A 96 16.18 -2.33 -8.09
N ILE A 97 16.19 -0.99 -8.13
CA ILE A 97 17.43 -0.20 -8.09
C ILE A 97 18.17 -0.43 -6.75
N ALA A 98 17.45 -0.40 -5.62
CA ALA A 98 18.03 -0.61 -4.30
C ALA A 98 18.66 -2.02 -4.18
N TYR A 99 18.00 -3.05 -4.69
CA TYR A 99 18.56 -4.41 -4.71
C TYR A 99 19.85 -4.47 -5.51
N ARG A 100 19.87 -3.93 -6.74
CA ARG A 100 21.08 -3.91 -7.58
C ARG A 100 22.23 -3.12 -6.94
N ALA A 101 21.92 -1.99 -6.30
CA ALA A 101 22.92 -1.21 -5.58
C ALA A 101 23.50 -1.96 -4.37
N ALA A 102 22.67 -2.74 -3.66
CA ALA A 102 23.14 -3.59 -2.57
C ALA A 102 24.02 -4.74 -3.06
N GLU A 103 23.65 -5.40 -4.17
CA GLU A 103 24.47 -6.44 -4.81
C GLU A 103 25.83 -5.88 -5.24
N GLN A 104 25.86 -4.71 -5.88
CA GLN A 104 27.10 -4.08 -6.30
C GLN A 104 28.02 -3.77 -5.10
N ARG A 105 27.47 -3.23 -4.00
CA ARG A 105 28.25 -2.98 -2.78
C ARG A 105 28.84 -4.26 -2.17
N LEU A 106 28.10 -5.38 -2.21
CA LEU A 106 28.62 -6.67 -1.75
C LEU A 106 29.77 -7.16 -2.64
N VAL A 107 29.64 -7.03 -3.96
CA VAL A 107 30.71 -7.38 -4.90
C VAL A 107 31.96 -6.53 -4.67
N GLU A 108 31.80 -5.20 -4.56
CA GLU A 108 32.91 -4.29 -4.24
C GLU A 108 33.58 -4.65 -2.90
N HIS A 109 32.79 -5.02 -1.88
CA HIS A 109 33.33 -5.47 -0.60
C HIS A 109 34.15 -6.76 -0.72
N PHE A 110 33.68 -7.74 -1.50
CA PHE A 110 34.42 -8.98 -1.74
C PHE A 110 35.70 -8.77 -2.56
N VAL A 111 35.69 -7.87 -3.55
CA VAL A 111 36.89 -7.51 -4.31
C VAL A 111 37.92 -6.85 -3.39
N ASN A 112 37.52 -5.87 -2.58
CA ASN A 112 38.43 -5.18 -1.66
C ASN A 112 39.00 -6.13 -0.59
N GLN A 113 38.20 -7.06 -0.05
CA GLN A 113 38.70 -8.09 0.87
C GLN A 113 39.64 -9.11 0.20
N ALA A 114 39.46 -9.39 -1.09
CA ALA A 114 40.33 -10.29 -1.83
C ALA A 114 41.68 -9.62 -2.13
N ASP A 115 41.68 -8.34 -2.51
CA ASP A 115 42.91 -7.56 -2.74
C ASP A 115 43.74 -7.41 -1.45
N ASP A 116 43.11 -7.16 -0.30
CA ASP A 116 43.82 -7.09 1.00
C ASP A 116 44.41 -8.45 1.43
N LYS A 117 43.86 -9.57 0.97
CA LYS A 117 44.31 -10.93 1.34
C LYS A 117 45.40 -11.49 0.43
N TYR A 118 45.52 -10.99 -0.79
CA TYR A 118 46.52 -11.43 -1.78
C TYR A 118 47.54 -10.35 -2.18
N GLY A 119 47.32 -9.08 -1.82
CA GLY A 119 48.22 -7.94 -2.03
C GLY A 119 49.25 -7.76 -0.91
N GLY A 120 50.02 -8.79 -0.60
CA GLY A 120 51.19 -8.67 0.28
C GLY A 120 52.44 -8.35 -0.51
N ASN A 121 52.91 -7.09 -0.45
CA ASN A 121 54.31 -6.69 -0.62
C ASN A 121 54.57 -5.40 0.18
#